data_AF-Q0R0F1-F1
#
_entry.id   AF-Q0R0F1-F1
#
_cell.length_a   1.000
_cell.length_b   1.000
_cell.length_c   1.000
_cell.angle_alpha   90.00
_cell.angle_beta   90.00
_cell.angle_gamma   90.00
#
_symmetry.space_group_name_H-M   'P 1'
#
loop_
_entity.id
_entity.type
_entity.pdbx_description
1 polymer ?
#
loop_
_entity_poly.entity_id
_entity_poly.type
_entity_poly.pdbx_seq_one_letter_code
_entity_poly.pdbx_strand_id
1 'polypeptide(L)'
;MTSAQDLVNNGDYEEALSKLKQALKTESQVTSLLNKVKRQMCHCHLKLQDPNEAIKQCNEALKLDENDVDALCDRAEAHILNEMYDEAVNDYQQAKNINEHLNKVQEGLERAQKLQKQSKKRDYYKILGLKRSATKKEILKSYRKLAVQWHPDQYKGEDKKKAEKMFIDVAAAKEVLTDPEKRAKYDNGEDPLDPEAQQGGGNPWQHGGFPFGEGFQFKFHFN
;
A
#
# COMPACT_ATOMS: atom_id res chain seq x y z
N MET A 1 23.00 -36.52 1.53
CA MET A 1 22.96 -35.21 2.21
C MET A 1 21.75 -34.47 1.71
N THR A 2 20.85 -34.00 2.59
CA THR A 2 19.65 -33.24 2.20
C THR A 2 20.07 -31.96 1.48
N SER A 3 19.56 -31.72 0.27
CA SER A 3 19.90 -30.50 -0.48
C SER A 3 19.14 -29.29 0.08
N ALA A 4 19.59 -28.07 -0.25
CA ALA A 4 18.84 -26.87 0.11
C ALA A 4 17.43 -26.86 -0.52
N GLN A 5 17.27 -27.43 -1.73
CA GLN A 5 15.97 -27.55 -2.37
C GLN A 5 15.03 -28.49 -1.61
N ASP A 6 15.54 -29.61 -1.08
CA ASP A 6 14.73 -30.54 -0.29
C ASP A 6 14.22 -29.87 0.99
N LEU A 7 15.07 -29.08 1.65
CA LEU A 7 14.69 -28.30 2.83
C LEU A 7 13.61 -27.25 2.52
N VAL A 8 13.74 -26.55 1.39
CA VAL A 8 12.69 -25.62 0.91
C VAL A 8 11.37 -26.34 0.68
N ASN A 9 11.41 -27.52 0.07
CA ASN A 9 10.21 -28.33 -0.21
C ASN A 9 9.55 -28.84 1.08
N ASN A 10 10.35 -29.12 2.11
CA ASN A 10 9.87 -29.57 3.42
C ASN A 10 9.40 -28.42 4.33
N GLY A 11 9.66 -27.16 3.95
CA GLY A 11 9.33 -25.98 4.76
C GLY A 11 10.40 -25.60 5.80
N ASP A 12 11.57 -26.26 5.77
CA ASP A 12 12.69 -26.01 6.69
C ASP A 12 13.53 -24.79 6.23
N TYR A 13 12.89 -23.62 6.14
CA TYR A 13 13.45 -22.44 5.50
C TYR A 13 14.71 -21.89 6.19
N GLU A 14 14.81 -21.97 7.51
CA GLU A 14 15.99 -21.53 8.26
C GLU A 14 17.22 -22.40 7.94
N GLU A 15 17.04 -23.72 7.91
CA GLU A 15 18.11 -24.65 7.56
C GLU A 15 18.47 -24.51 6.07
N ALA A 16 17.47 -24.32 5.21
CA ALA A 16 17.68 -24.04 3.79
C ALA A 16 18.57 -22.79 3.61
N LEU A 17 18.26 -21.69 4.30
CA LEU A 17 19.07 -20.47 4.29
C LEU A 17 20.50 -20.70 4.78
N SER A 18 20.69 -21.51 5.81
CA SER A 18 22.04 -21.88 6.28
C SER A 18 22.84 -22.57 5.18
N LYS A 19 22.25 -23.55 4.48
CA LYS A 19 22.91 -24.26 3.37
C LYS A 19 23.17 -23.37 2.16
N LEU A 20 22.22 -22.51 1.79
CA LEU A 20 22.37 -21.55 0.70
C LEU A 20 23.51 -20.57 0.96
N LYS A 21 23.63 -20.07 2.20
CA LYS A 21 24.75 -19.21 2.63
C LYS A 21 26.10 -19.94 2.56
N GLN A 22 26.14 -21.24 2.85
CA GLN A 22 27.36 -22.04 2.70
C GLN A 22 27.73 -22.23 1.24
N ALA A 23 26.76 -22.53 0.37
CA ALA A 23 26.97 -22.67 -1.08
C ALA A 23 27.53 -21.38 -1.71
N LEU A 24 27.07 -20.21 -1.27
CA LEU A 24 27.62 -18.91 -1.71
C LEU A 24 29.10 -18.72 -1.36
N LYS A 25 29.60 -19.35 -0.28
CA LYS A 25 31.01 -19.24 0.09
C LYS A 25 31.90 -20.11 -0.79
N THR A 26 31.39 -21.26 -1.25
CA THR A 26 32.16 -22.24 -2.00
C THR A 26 32.10 -22.01 -3.51
N GLU A 27 30.99 -21.50 -4.04
CA GLU A 27 30.69 -21.50 -5.48
C GLU A 27 30.29 -20.10 -6.01
N SER A 28 30.87 -19.04 -5.44
CA SER A 28 30.50 -17.63 -5.72
C SER A 28 30.71 -17.13 -7.15
N GLN A 29 31.44 -17.87 -7.99
CA GLN A 29 31.87 -17.44 -9.33
C GLN A 29 30.93 -17.89 -10.47
N VAL A 30 29.92 -18.73 -10.19
CA VAL A 30 29.02 -19.27 -11.22
C VAL A 30 27.71 -18.48 -11.24
N THR A 31 27.54 -17.60 -12.23
CA THR A 31 26.39 -16.67 -12.34
C THR A 31 25.03 -17.37 -12.33
N SER A 32 24.89 -18.49 -13.04
CA SER A 32 23.62 -19.24 -13.11
C SER A 32 23.26 -19.93 -11.79
N LEU A 33 24.26 -20.36 -11.02
CA LEU A 33 24.08 -20.88 -9.67
C LEU A 33 23.74 -19.75 -8.70
N LEU A 34 24.43 -18.61 -8.82
CA LEU A 34 24.20 -17.44 -7.99
C LEU A 34 22.74 -16.97 -8.11
N ASN A 35 22.19 -16.87 -9.31
CA ASN A 35 20.79 -16.53 -9.54
C ASN A 35 19.85 -17.49 -8.80
N LYS A 36 20.02 -18.81 -8.98
CA LYS A 36 19.20 -19.84 -8.30
C LYS A 36 19.27 -19.72 -6.78
N VAL A 37 20.46 -19.53 -6.23
CA VAL A 37 20.64 -19.39 -4.78
C VAL A 37 19.98 -18.12 -4.26
N LYS A 38 20.14 -16.99 -4.95
CA LYS A 38 19.49 -15.72 -4.58
C LYS A 38 17.97 -15.83 -4.63
N ARG A 39 17.43 -16.48 -5.66
CA ARG A 39 15.99 -16.77 -5.78
C ARG A 39 15.48 -17.64 -4.63
N GLN A 40 16.18 -18.72 -4.29
CA GLN A 40 15.79 -19.57 -3.16
C GLN A 40 15.86 -18.84 -1.82
N MET A 41 16.87 -17.98 -1.61
CA MET A 41 16.96 -17.16 -0.40
C MET A 41 15.82 -16.15 -0.30
N CYS A 42 15.48 -15.48 -1.40
CA CYS A 42 14.30 -14.61 -1.54
C CYS A 42 13.02 -15.34 -1.09
N HIS A 43 12.79 -16.54 -1.64
CA HIS A 43 11.65 -17.37 -1.26
C HIS A 43 11.64 -17.74 0.24
N CYS A 44 12.78 -18.17 0.78
CA CYS A 44 12.88 -18.55 2.20
C CYS A 44 12.58 -17.37 3.13
N HIS A 45 13.15 -16.18 2.87
CA HIS A 45 12.89 -14.99 3.68
C HIS A 45 11.42 -14.55 3.60
N LEU A 46 10.79 -14.65 2.42
CA LEU A 46 9.36 -14.40 2.29
C LEU A 46 8.53 -15.35 3.17
N LYS A 47 8.84 -16.65 3.14
CA LYS A 47 8.14 -17.66 3.97
C LYS A 47 8.35 -17.48 5.46
N LEU A 48 9.49 -16.91 5.86
CA LEU A 48 9.79 -16.52 7.24
C LEU A 48 9.18 -15.16 7.64
N GLN A 49 8.39 -14.53 6.77
CA GLN A 49 7.78 -13.21 6.99
C GLN A 49 8.81 -12.11 7.30
N ASP A 50 9.98 -12.19 6.68
CA ASP A 50 11.02 -11.15 6.73
C ASP A 50 11.07 -10.42 5.38
N PRO A 51 10.14 -9.47 5.13
CA PRO A 51 10.00 -8.83 3.82
C PRO A 51 11.24 -8.03 3.43
N ASN A 52 11.94 -7.42 4.38
CA ASN A 52 13.12 -6.59 4.09
C ASN A 52 14.26 -7.41 3.51
N GLU A 53 14.62 -8.54 4.14
CA GLU A 53 15.64 -9.42 3.56
C GLU A 53 15.12 -10.16 2.31
N ALA A 54 13.82 -10.50 2.24
CA ALA A 54 13.24 -11.07 1.03
C ALA A 54 13.46 -10.13 -0.17
N ILE A 55 13.00 -8.88 -0.09
CA ILE A 55 13.15 -7.86 -1.13
C ILE A 55 14.61 -7.73 -1.57
N LYS A 56 15.53 -7.67 -0.60
CA LYS A 56 16.96 -7.57 -0.88
C LYS A 56 17.48 -8.77 -1.67
N GLN A 57 17.14 -10.01 -1.31
CA GLN A 57 17.59 -11.18 -2.07
C GLN A 57 16.90 -11.27 -3.44
N CYS A 58 15.62 -10.90 -3.55
CA CYS A 58 14.92 -10.89 -4.83
C CYS A 58 15.53 -9.85 -5.78
N ASN A 59 15.91 -8.67 -5.27
CA ASN A 59 16.63 -7.66 -6.05
C ASN A 59 17.97 -8.19 -6.59
N GLU A 60 18.73 -8.92 -5.77
CA GLU A 60 19.98 -9.56 -6.22
C GLU A 60 19.72 -10.64 -7.27
N ALA A 61 18.63 -11.41 -7.16
CA ALA A 61 18.23 -12.38 -8.18
C ALA A 61 17.87 -11.69 -9.50
N LEU A 62 17.06 -10.63 -9.44
CA LEU A 62 16.57 -9.88 -10.60
C LEU A 62 17.66 -9.03 -11.28
N LYS A 63 18.75 -8.70 -10.59
CA LYS A 63 19.96 -8.15 -11.24
C LYS A 63 20.64 -9.16 -12.17
N LEU A 64 20.48 -10.46 -11.89
CA LEU A 64 21.10 -11.54 -12.66
C LEU A 64 20.17 -12.06 -13.77
N ASP A 65 18.87 -12.06 -13.50
CA ASP A 65 17.81 -12.35 -14.48
C ASP A 65 16.59 -11.47 -14.20
N GLU A 66 16.46 -10.38 -14.96
CA GLU A 66 15.37 -9.42 -14.81
C GLU A 66 13.99 -10.00 -15.19
N ASN A 67 13.98 -11.15 -15.89
CA ASN A 67 12.77 -11.82 -16.36
C ASN A 67 12.40 -13.06 -15.52
N ASP A 68 13.04 -13.26 -14.37
CA ASP A 68 12.68 -14.34 -13.44
C ASP A 68 11.31 -14.06 -12.80
N VAL A 69 10.28 -14.69 -13.38
CA VAL A 69 8.88 -14.57 -12.96
C VAL A 69 8.68 -15.00 -11.50
N ASP A 70 9.43 -15.99 -11.01
CA ASP A 70 9.29 -16.45 -9.63
C ASP A 70 9.88 -15.42 -8.67
N ALA A 71 11.03 -14.83 -9.00
CA ALA A 71 11.63 -13.76 -8.20
C ALA A 71 10.78 -12.48 -8.19
N LEU A 72 10.14 -12.13 -9.32
CA LEU A 72 9.18 -11.01 -9.39
C LEU A 72 7.95 -11.27 -8.50
N CYS A 73 7.38 -12.48 -8.55
CA CYS A 73 6.24 -12.82 -7.70
C CYS A 73 6.58 -12.80 -6.22
N ASP A 74 7.71 -13.40 -5.82
CA ASP A 74 8.13 -13.43 -4.42
C ASP A 74 8.48 -12.01 -3.91
N ARG A 75 9.08 -11.16 -4.76
CA ARG A 75 9.30 -9.74 -4.43
C ARG A 75 7.97 -9.01 -4.27
N ALA A 76 7.01 -9.18 -5.17
CA ALA A 76 5.70 -8.57 -5.07
C ALA A 76 4.97 -8.94 -3.77
N GLU A 77 5.04 -10.20 -3.35
CA GLU A 77 4.48 -10.65 -2.07
C GLU A 77 5.20 -10.01 -0.87
N ALA A 78 6.53 -9.90 -0.92
CA ALA A 78 7.30 -9.22 0.12
C ALA A 78 6.96 -7.72 0.20
N HIS A 79 6.71 -7.07 -0.94
CA HIS A 79 6.22 -5.71 -1.01
C HIS A 79 4.82 -5.56 -0.40
N ILE A 80 3.91 -6.52 -0.62
CA ILE A 80 2.60 -6.53 0.04
C ILE A 80 2.75 -6.64 1.56
N LEU A 81 3.62 -7.53 2.06
CA LEU A 81 3.90 -7.65 3.50
C LEU A 81 4.47 -6.36 4.10
N ASN A 82 5.16 -5.55 3.30
CA ASN A 82 5.70 -4.25 3.70
C ASN A 82 4.78 -3.06 3.36
N GLU A 83 3.52 -3.33 2.98
CA GLU A 83 2.52 -2.31 2.57
C GLU A 83 2.94 -1.42 1.38
N MET A 84 3.91 -1.85 0.58
CA MET A 84 4.42 -1.18 -0.62
C MET A 84 3.62 -1.62 -1.85
N TYR A 85 2.34 -1.26 -1.88
CA TYR A 85 1.40 -1.82 -2.86
C TYR A 85 1.63 -1.33 -4.30
N ASP A 86 2.16 -0.12 -4.49
CA ASP A 86 2.43 0.40 -5.82
C ASP A 86 3.53 -0.42 -6.51
N GLU A 87 4.60 -0.72 -5.78
CA GLU A 87 5.71 -1.54 -6.24
C GLU A 87 5.30 -3.01 -6.42
N ALA A 88 4.44 -3.56 -5.53
CA ALA A 88 3.89 -4.90 -5.71
C ALA A 88 3.09 -5.04 -7.01
N VAL A 89 2.26 -4.04 -7.34
CA VAL A 89 1.51 -4.00 -8.60
C VAL A 89 2.46 -3.95 -9.79
N ASN A 90 3.52 -3.14 -9.71
CA ASN A 90 4.53 -3.05 -10.78
C ASN A 90 5.22 -4.40 -11.04
N ASP A 91 5.63 -5.12 -9.99
CA ASP A 91 6.28 -6.42 -10.11
C ASP A 91 5.36 -7.47 -10.75
N TYR A 92 4.09 -7.52 -10.34
CA TYR A 92 3.13 -8.43 -10.97
C TYR A 92 2.79 -8.04 -12.42
N GLN A 93 2.77 -6.76 -12.75
CA GLN A 93 2.60 -6.31 -14.14
C GLN A 93 3.79 -6.76 -15.00
N GLN A 94 5.01 -6.60 -14.50
CA GLN A 94 6.21 -7.10 -15.18
C GLN A 94 6.14 -8.63 -15.36
N ALA A 95 5.80 -9.38 -14.30
CA ALA A 95 5.63 -10.82 -14.36
C ALA A 95 4.56 -11.25 -15.39
N LYS A 96 3.44 -10.51 -15.48
CA LYS A 96 2.36 -10.76 -16.44
C LYS A 96 2.81 -10.54 -17.87
N ASN A 97 3.63 -9.51 -18.11
CA ASN A 97 4.16 -9.22 -19.44
C ASN A 97 5.13 -10.31 -19.94
N ILE A 98 5.80 -11.01 -19.02
CA ILE A 98 6.70 -12.13 -19.35
C ILE A 98 5.90 -13.42 -19.58
N ASN A 99 4.91 -13.70 -18.72
CA ASN A 99 4.07 -14.88 -18.82
C ASN A 99 2.60 -14.54 -18.55
N GLU A 100 1.87 -14.26 -19.63
CA GLU A 100 0.48 -13.77 -19.59
C GLU A 100 -0.52 -14.79 -19.03
N HIS A 101 -0.25 -16.09 -19.17
CA HIS A 101 -1.19 -17.17 -18.83
C HIS A 101 -0.96 -17.81 -17.45
N LEU A 102 -0.13 -17.19 -16.61
CA LEU A 102 0.23 -17.76 -15.31
C LEU A 102 -0.79 -17.35 -14.24
N ASN A 103 -1.70 -18.26 -13.87
CA ASN A 103 -2.80 -18.00 -12.92
C ASN A 103 -2.34 -17.30 -11.62
N LYS A 104 -1.22 -17.72 -11.03
CA LYS A 104 -0.69 -17.11 -9.79
C LYS A 104 -0.33 -15.62 -9.97
N VAL A 105 0.09 -15.20 -11.17
CA VAL A 105 0.43 -13.80 -11.46
C VAL A 105 -0.84 -12.98 -11.57
N GLN A 106 -1.88 -13.53 -12.21
CA GLN A 106 -3.16 -12.85 -12.32
C GLN A 106 -3.83 -12.68 -10.94
N GLU A 107 -3.91 -13.75 -10.16
CA GLU A 107 -4.47 -13.71 -8.80
C GLU A 107 -3.67 -12.75 -7.89
N GLY A 108 -2.34 -12.79 -7.98
CA GLY A 108 -1.45 -11.88 -7.26
C GLY A 108 -1.66 -10.42 -7.65
N LEU A 109 -1.74 -10.13 -8.95
CA LEU A 109 -1.97 -8.78 -9.47
C LEU A 109 -3.31 -8.21 -9.01
N GLU A 110 -4.39 -9.00 -9.13
CA GLU A 110 -5.74 -8.58 -8.70
C GLU A 110 -5.76 -8.28 -7.19
N ARG A 111 -5.10 -9.12 -6.37
CA ARG A 111 -4.94 -8.87 -4.93
C ARG A 111 -4.14 -7.60 -4.66
N ALA A 112 -3.00 -7.40 -5.33
CA ALA A 112 -2.15 -6.22 -5.16
C ALA A 112 -2.91 -4.94 -5.54
N GLN A 113 -3.61 -4.93 -6.67
CA GLN A 113 -4.44 -3.80 -7.12
C GLN A 113 -5.58 -3.49 -6.15
N LYS A 114 -6.24 -4.52 -5.60
CA LYS A 114 -7.27 -4.34 -4.57
C LYS A 114 -6.71 -3.68 -3.32
N LEU A 115 -5.55 -4.15 -2.84
CA LEU A 115 -4.87 -3.58 -1.67
C LEU A 115 -4.39 -2.15 -1.94
N GLN A 116 -3.82 -1.88 -3.11
CA GLN A 116 -3.43 -0.55 -3.56
C GLN A 116 -4.63 0.41 -3.63
N LYS A 117 -5.77 -0.04 -4.17
CA LYS A 117 -7.00 0.76 -4.17
C LYS A 117 -7.49 1.01 -2.75
N GLN A 118 -7.47 -0.01 -1.90
CA GLN A 118 -7.88 0.10 -0.50
C GLN A 118 -6.97 1.03 0.32
N SER A 119 -5.66 1.04 0.06
CA SER A 119 -4.71 1.93 0.74
C SER A 119 -4.88 3.39 0.32
N LYS A 120 -5.33 3.63 -0.92
CA LYS A 120 -5.67 4.96 -1.45
C LYS A 120 -7.03 5.47 -0.96
N LYS A 121 -7.95 4.57 -0.60
CA LYS A 121 -9.27 4.95 -0.05
C LYS A 121 -9.14 5.58 1.34
N ARG A 122 -9.89 6.66 1.56
CA ARG A 122 -9.93 7.35 2.85
C ARG A 122 -10.83 6.58 3.83
N ASP A 123 -10.28 6.21 4.98
CA ASP A 123 -11.10 5.74 6.10
C ASP A 123 -11.56 6.92 6.96
N TYR A 124 -12.71 7.51 6.63
CA TYR A 124 -13.23 8.71 7.30
C TYR A 124 -13.46 8.51 8.81
N TYR A 125 -13.86 7.31 9.23
CA TYR A 125 -14.03 7.00 10.64
C TYR A 125 -12.67 6.91 11.34
N LYS A 126 -11.69 6.24 10.73
CA LYS A 126 -10.32 6.16 11.25
C LYS A 126 -9.65 7.53 11.31
N ILE A 127 -9.84 8.39 10.30
CA ILE A 127 -9.33 9.77 10.28
C ILE A 127 -9.86 10.56 11.48
N LEU A 128 -11.15 10.43 11.81
CA LEU A 128 -11.74 11.08 12.97
C LEU A 128 -11.52 10.32 14.29
N GLY A 129 -10.88 9.15 14.27
CA GLY A 129 -10.71 8.30 15.45
C GLY A 129 -12.03 7.81 16.06
N LEU A 130 -13.03 7.54 15.21
CA LEU A 130 -14.38 7.15 15.60
C LEU A 130 -14.73 5.73 15.14
N LYS A 131 -15.71 5.13 15.79
CA LYS A 131 -16.33 3.88 15.33
C LYS A 131 -17.41 4.19 14.27
N ARG A 132 -17.73 3.21 13.42
CA ARG A 132 -18.82 3.33 12.43
C ARG A 132 -20.20 3.66 13.05
N SER A 133 -20.41 3.29 14.31
CA SER A 133 -21.62 3.61 15.08
C SER A 133 -21.68 5.05 15.62
N ALA A 134 -20.67 5.90 15.34
CA ALA A 134 -20.60 7.24 15.90
C ALA A 134 -21.79 8.12 15.45
N THR A 135 -22.31 8.88 16.39
CA THR A 135 -23.39 9.84 16.17
C THR A 135 -22.86 11.10 15.47
N LYS A 136 -23.74 11.83 14.79
CA LYS A 136 -23.41 13.12 14.15
C LYS A 136 -22.75 14.11 15.14
N LYS A 137 -23.16 14.09 16.40
CA LYS A 137 -22.60 14.93 17.47
C LYS A 137 -21.15 14.55 17.78
N GLU A 138 -20.83 13.26 17.85
CA GLU A 138 -19.47 12.77 18.07
C GLU A 138 -18.55 13.08 16.88
N ILE A 139 -19.06 12.92 15.66
CA ILE A 139 -18.38 13.29 14.42
C ILE A 139 -17.98 14.77 14.44
N LEU A 140 -18.94 15.67 14.72
CA LEU A 140 -18.68 17.11 14.80
C LEU A 140 -17.71 17.47 15.94
N LYS A 141 -17.82 16.79 17.09
CA LYS A 141 -16.91 16.98 18.22
C LYS A 141 -15.47 16.60 17.86
N SER A 142 -15.28 15.45 17.23
CA SER A 142 -13.95 14.99 16.80
C SER A 142 -13.37 15.89 15.71
N TYR A 143 -14.18 16.26 14.72
CA TYR A 143 -13.80 17.21 13.68
C TYR A 143 -13.27 18.53 14.26
N ARG A 144 -13.99 19.17 15.19
CA ARG A 144 -13.54 20.43 15.80
C ARG A 144 -12.19 20.28 16.50
N LYS A 145 -11.99 19.18 17.23
CA LYS A 145 -10.74 18.89 17.92
C LYS A 145 -9.59 18.73 16.93
N LEU A 146 -9.78 17.92 15.89
CA LEU A 146 -8.76 17.62 14.90
C LEU A 146 -8.48 18.80 13.95
N ALA A 147 -9.49 19.61 13.63
CA ALA A 147 -9.33 20.81 12.81
C ALA A 147 -8.48 21.87 13.52
N VAL A 148 -8.66 22.05 14.83
CA VAL A 148 -7.76 22.90 15.62
C VAL A 148 -6.38 22.28 15.69
N GLN A 149 -6.27 20.97 15.96
CA GLN A 149 -4.98 20.30 16.07
C GLN A 149 -4.16 20.40 14.78
N TRP A 150 -4.76 20.14 13.62
CA TRP A 150 -4.07 20.08 12.33
C TRP A 150 -4.14 21.40 11.55
N HIS A 151 -4.50 22.52 12.19
CA HIS A 151 -4.55 23.80 11.50
C HIS A 151 -3.16 24.20 10.98
N PRO A 152 -2.99 24.52 9.69
CA PRO A 152 -1.67 24.73 9.08
C PRO A 152 -0.88 25.90 9.71
N ASP A 153 -1.56 26.88 10.31
CA ASP A 153 -0.90 27.99 11.03
C ASP A 153 -0.09 27.52 12.26
N GLN A 154 -0.37 26.34 12.79
CA GLN A 154 0.36 25.79 13.93
C GLN A 154 1.66 25.08 13.53
N TYR A 155 1.93 24.93 12.22
CA TYR A 155 3.03 24.12 11.70
C TYR A 155 3.90 24.88 10.70
N LYS A 156 5.16 24.46 10.56
CA LYS A 156 6.16 25.05 9.64
C LYS A 156 6.93 23.94 8.91
N GLY A 157 7.56 24.28 7.79
CA GLY A 157 8.39 23.33 7.04
C GLY A 157 7.62 22.10 6.55
N GLU A 158 8.21 20.91 6.66
CA GLU A 158 7.59 19.65 6.23
C GLU A 158 6.35 19.28 7.05
N ASP A 159 6.34 19.63 8.34
CA ASP A 159 5.18 19.40 9.22
C ASP A 159 3.95 20.19 8.77
N LYS A 160 4.14 21.34 8.12
CA LYS A 160 3.02 22.12 7.55
C LYS A 160 2.32 21.35 6.43
N LYS A 161 3.07 20.72 5.52
CA LYS A 161 2.49 19.90 4.45
C LYS A 161 1.71 18.71 5.01
N LYS A 162 2.24 18.08 6.06
CA LYS A 162 1.56 16.99 6.77
C LYS A 162 0.26 17.48 7.42
N ALA A 163 0.31 18.63 8.08
CA ALA A 163 -0.86 19.25 8.70
C ALA A 163 -1.93 19.63 7.67
N GLU A 164 -1.54 20.21 6.54
CA GLU A 164 -2.45 20.52 5.41
C GLU A 164 -3.16 19.26 4.90
N LYS A 165 -2.41 18.16 4.66
CA LYS A 165 -2.99 16.88 4.25
C LYS A 165 -3.99 16.34 5.27
N MET A 166 -3.60 16.31 6.55
CA MET A 166 -4.48 15.85 7.63
C MET A 166 -5.72 16.74 7.78
N PHE A 167 -5.58 18.05 7.61
CA PHE A 167 -6.69 18.99 7.69
C PHE A 167 -7.70 18.76 6.56
N ILE A 168 -7.23 18.53 5.33
CA ILE A 168 -8.06 18.16 4.17
C ILE A 168 -8.81 16.85 4.45
N ASP A 169 -8.11 15.83 4.94
CA ASP A 169 -8.69 14.51 5.24
C ASP A 169 -9.76 14.62 6.36
N VAL A 170 -9.50 15.42 7.40
CA VAL A 170 -10.44 15.69 8.50
C VAL A 170 -11.69 16.44 8.02
N ALA A 171 -11.51 17.41 7.12
CA ALA A 171 -12.63 18.14 6.52
C ALA A 171 -13.50 17.24 5.64
N ALA A 172 -12.88 16.42 4.78
CA ALA A 172 -13.55 15.43 3.95
C ALA A 172 -14.34 14.42 4.81
N ALA A 173 -13.74 13.92 5.89
CA ALA A 173 -14.40 13.01 6.81
C ALA A 173 -15.65 13.63 7.45
N LYS A 174 -15.58 14.90 7.87
CA LYS A 174 -16.76 15.61 8.37
C LYS A 174 -17.83 15.76 7.29
N GLU A 175 -17.45 16.10 6.06
CA GLU A 175 -18.40 16.28 4.96
C GLU A 175 -19.19 15.00 4.69
N VAL A 176 -18.49 13.87 4.54
CA VAL A 176 -19.10 12.58 4.24
C VAL A 176 -19.92 12.06 5.41
N LEU A 177 -19.39 12.08 6.64
CA LEU A 177 -20.03 11.42 7.77
C LEU A 177 -21.17 12.23 8.41
N THR A 178 -21.28 13.54 8.13
CA THR A 178 -22.37 14.37 8.68
C THR A 178 -23.59 14.50 7.76
N ASP A 179 -23.41 14.16 6.48
CA ASP A 179 -24.46 14.08 5.48
C ASP A 179 -25.02 12.64 5.46
N PRO A 180 -26.33 12.44 5.72
CA PRO A 180 -26.91 11.09 5.79
C PRO A 180 -26.77 10.28 4.50
N GLU A 181 -26.86 10.91 3.34
CA GLU A 181 -26.80 10.23 2.04
C GLU A 181 -25.37 9.84 1.70
N LYS A 182 -24.42 10.76 1.86
CA LYS A 182 -22.98 10.48 1.66
C LYS A 182 -22.48 9.43 2.63
N ARG A 183 -22.90 9.50 3.90
CA ARG A 183 -22.58 8.48 4.90
C ARG A 183 -23.13 7.11 4.53
N ALA A 184 -24.37 7.03 4.08
CA ALA A 184 -24.97 5.77 3.65
C ALA A 184 -24.21 5.15 2.47
N LYS A 185 -23.86 5.94 1.45
CA LYS A 185 -23.02 5.48 0.33
C LYS A 185 -21.67 4.95 0.81
N TYR A 186 -21.01 5.72 1.67
CA TYR A 186 -19.73 5.33 2.26
C TYR A 186 -19.80 4.05 3.10
N ASP A 187 -20.85 3.90 3.91
CA ASP A 187 -21.09 2.70 4.70
C ASP A 187 -21.42 1.47 3.83
N ASN A 188 -21.95 1.69 2.62
CA ASN A 188 -22.16 0.65 1.58
C ASN A 188 -20.91 0.35 0.74
N GLY A 189 -19.77 1.02 0.99
CA GLY A 189 -18.49 0.78 0.31
C GLY A 189 -18.20 1.68 -0.90
N GLU A 190 -19.11 2.62 -1.19
CA GLU A 190 -18.94 3.66 -2.22
C GLU A 190 -18.41 4.93 -1.59
N ASP A 191 -17.19 5.35 -1.93
CA ASP A 191 -16.66 6.63 -1.43
C ASP A 191 -17.25 7.79 -2.25
N PRO A 192 -18.09 8.66 -1.66
CA PRO A 192 -18.79 9.72 -2.39
C PRO A 192 -17.84 10.84 -2.86
N LEU A 193 -16.59 10.85 -2.38
CA LEU A 193 -15.55 11.79 -2.80
C LEU A 193 -14.50 11.13 -3.72
N ASP A 194 -14.64 9.85 -4.06
CA ASP A 194 -13.75 9.16 -4.99
C ASP A 194 -13.97 9.69 -6.43
N PRO A 195 -12.93 10.25 -7.09
CA PRO A 195 -13.02 10.76 -8.45
C PRO A 195 -13.50 9.70 -9.45
N GLU A 196 -13.21 8.43 -9.21
CA GLU A 196 -13.58 7.33 -10.11
C GLU A 196 -15.05 6.89 -9.95
N ALA A 197 -15.66 7.16 -8.79
CA ALA A 197 -17.09 6.93 -8.55
C ALA A 197 -17.99 8.02 -9.18
N GLN A 198 -17.42 9.11 -9.70
CA GLN A 198 -18.13 10.24 -10.32
C GLN A 198 -18.27 10.16 -11.85
N GLN A 199 -18.07 8.99 -12.49
CA GLN A 199 -18.25 8.84 -13.94
C GLN A 199 -19.73 8.93 -14.42
N GLY A 200 -20.71 9.16 -13.54
CA GLY A 200 -22.14 9.20 -13.89
C GLY A 200 -22.89 10.52 -13.58
N GLY A 201 -22.20 11.55 -13.10
CA GLY A 201 -22.83 12.82 -12.74
C GLY A 201 -21.77 13.84 -12.41
N GLY A 202 -21.74 14.93 -13.18
CA GLY A 202 -20.62 15.86 -13.29
C GLY A 202 -19.91 16.16 -11.98
N ASN A 203 -18.57 16.23 -12.08
CA ASN A 203 -17.67 16.69 -11.04
C ASN A 203 -18.30 17.79 -10.17
N PRO A 204 -18.64 17.52 -8.90
CA PRO A 204 -18.95 18.56 -7.92
C PRO A 204 -17.77 19.52 -7.72
N TRP A 205 -16.58 19.12 -8.16
CA TRP A 205 -15.35 19.92 -8.17
C TRP A 205 -15.22 20.85 -9.39
N GLN A 206 -16.12 20.79 -10.38
CA GLN A 206 -16.02 21.56 -11.63
C GLN A 206 -17.16 22.57 -11.85
N HIS A 207 -18.25 22.51 -11.07
CA HIS A 207 -19.38 23.45 -11.17
C HIS A 207 -19.80 24.15 -9.85
N GLY A 208 -18.97 24.08 -8.82
CA GLY A 208 -19.09 24.94 -7.64
C GLY A 208 -17.75 24.98 -6.96
N GLY A 209 -17.03 26.09 -7.08
CA GLY A 209 -15.62 26.18 -6.72
C GLY A 209 -15.30 25.55 -5.36
N PHE A 210 -14.33 24.63 -5.37
CA PHE A 210 -13.48 24.51 -4.20
C PHE A 210 -12.69 25.81 -4.11
N PRO A 211 -12.73 26.49 -2.96
CA PRO A 211 -12.09 27.78 -2.83
C PRO A 211 -10.60 27.53 -2.51
N PHE A 212 -9.90 26.80 -3.37
CA PHE A 212 -8.54 26.33 -3.14
C PHE A 212 -7.65 26.41 -4.39
N GLY A 213 -8.03 27.24 -5.36
CA GLY A 213 -7.11 27.85 -6.31
C GLY A 213 -6.83 29.28 -5.85
N GLU A 214 -5.56 29.58 -5.54
CA GLU A 214 -5.03 30.89 -5.14
C GLU A 214 -5.47 31.45 -3.77
N GLY A 215 -4.57 31.30 -2.79
CA GLY A 215 -4.49 32.18 -1.61
C GLY A 215 -5.67 32.15 -0.64
N PHE A 216 -5.69 31.21 0.31
CA PHE A 216 -6.70 31.20 1.38
C PHE A 216 -6.15 31.62 2.74
N GLN A 217 -6.67 32.74 3.28
CA GLN A 217 -6.73 33.03 4.72
C GLN A 217 -8.10 32.56 5.24
N PHE A 218 -8.13 31.57 6.14
CA PHE A 218 -9.36 31.13 6.80
C PHE A 218 -9.69 32.05 7.99
N LYS A 219 -10.85 32.74 7.96
CA LYS A 219 -11.45 33.35 9.16
C LYS A 219 -12.53 32.41 9.71
N PHE A 220 -12.25 31.79 10.86
CA PHE A 220 -13.25 31.07 11.64
C PHE A 220 -14.13 32.07 12.42
N HIS A 221 -15.44 31.95 12.27
CA HIS A 221 -16.39 32.56 13.20
C HIS A 221 -16.89 31.47 14.15
N PHE A 222 -16.44 31.53 15.39
CA PHE A 222 -17.02 30.77 16.48
C PHE A 222 -18.12 31.64 17.11
N ASN A 223 -19.38 31.22 16.94
CA ASN A 223 -20.49 31.68 17.79
C ASN A 223 -20.78 30.62 18.85
#